data_AF-A0A5C6EJ84-F1
#
_entry.id   AF-A0A5C6EJ84-F1
#
_cell.length_a   1.000
_cell.length_b   1.000
_cell.length_c   1.000
_cell.angle_alpha   90.00
_cell.angle_beta   90.00
_cell.angle_gamma   90.00
#
_symmetry.space_group_name_H-M   'P 1'
#
loop_
_entity.id
_entity.type
_entity.pdbx_description
1 polymer ?
#
loop_
_entity_poly.entity_id
_entity_poly.type
_entity_poly.pdbx_seq_one_letter_code
_entity_poly.pdbx_strand_id
1 'polypeptide(L)'
;MNYLSYMILTIAFLSGYSAHEVAGQGAKLTPPQLYQTIPTRAAREVSPESEPLNLEIASPVAEETASTQTPSELQDNAEIQFNVDEAPLLQSIPPEIDPRWGPDSEIKLPAQFDLVDYLPTPGEQTRNDCVAWAIAHSAYSCQIGQERRKRPTSDCDLFSPAFIFEQLGGNPNGLHAMQVINFVQNTGCATMASMSLSKSEVGGKDRVEANNFKAQRHERAASIGDIKSYIYEGYPVVLIVQMGGDFQSDAKINAPYNWRDEQNKLTGYHAIAAVGFDDARKAFLIMNSWGTQWKDCGFCWVSYENFDQIDDQSWCAEAHVVGVKNYAPIYVSMESSGGRRSRFGRSSYYSGRTFRLGTDRKIYEGRRVVSPDQWVFDDITCNRNNLYALGRDQTVYRLNDEAYGNSWTHLDGGIMANKKVTMMAGDHSTELLVLTDGQEMFQYDQRAGRWDLVKLPKKDAEPVDVRITAGKICATTSVGDVFTLDQSNHWSLAP
;
A
#
# COMPACT_ATOMS: atom_id res chain seq x y z
N MET A 1 1.94 -52.33 77.89
CA MET A 1 2.83 -53.27 77.18
C MET A 1 3.29 -52.63 75.88
N ASN A 2 4.58 -52.33 75.82
CA ASN A 2 5.51 -52.22 74.68
C ASN A 2 5.25 -51.38 73.41
N TYR A 3 6.11 -50.35 73.28
CA TYR A 3 7.01 -49.98 72.17
C TYR A 3 6.51 -49.50 70.78
N LEU A 4 6.78 -48.20 70.54
CA LEU A 4 7.53 -47.55 69.43
C LEU A 4 7.37 -47.95 67.93
N SER A 5 6.87 -46.96 67.16
CA SER A 5 7.58 -46.15 66.14
C SER A 5 7.79 -46.60 64.67
N TYR A 6 7.58 -45.63 63.76
CA TYR A 6 8.00 -45.49 62.33
C TYR A 6 7.32 -46.41 61.29
N MET A 7 7.05 -46.05 60.02
CA MET A 7 7.62 -45.07 59.10
C MET A 7 6.61 -44.71 57.97
N ILE A 8 6.70 -43.49 57.42
CA ILE A 8 6.08 -43.05 56.16
C ILE A 8 6.84 -43.66 54.97
N LEU A 9 6.14 -44.29 54.01
CA LEU A 9 6.72 -44.66 52.72
C LEU A 9 5.67 -44.53 51.60
N THR A 10 5.76 -43.42 50.87
CA THR A 10 5.04 -43.18 49.61
C THR A 10 5.82 -43.89 48.49
N ILE A 11 5.30 -44.99 47.94
CA ILE A 11 5.89 -45.68 46.79
C ILE A 11 5.19 -45.21 45.51
N ALA A 12 6.01 -44.68 44.61
CA ALA A 12 5.69 -44.38 43.22
C ALA A 12 5.45 -45.66 42.42
N PHE A 13 4.47 -45.61 41.51
CA PHE A 13 4.46 -46.45 40.32
C PHE A 13 4.33 -45.56 39.08
N LEU A 14 5.43 -45.53 38.32
CA LEU A 14 5.50 -45.13 36.92
C LEU A 14 5.03 -46.29 36.04
N SER A 15 4.28 -45.96 34.99
CA SER A 15 4.38 -46.44 33.59
C SER A 15 3.01 -46.80 32.98
N GLY A 16 2.78 -46.28 31.76
CA GLY A 16 1.69 -46.71 30.90
C GLY A 16 1.08 -45.60 30.06
N TYR A 17 1.75 -45.22 28.97
CA TYR A 17 1.17 -44.45 27.87
C TYR A 17 -0.12 -45.12 27.35
N SER A 18 -1.17 -44.33 27.15
CA SER A 18 -2.04 -44.48 25.99
C SER A 18 -2.58 -43.10 25.59
N ALA A 19 -2.21 -42.68 24.38
CA ALA A 19 -2.74 -41.51 23.72
C ALA A 19 -4.12 -41.88 23.14
N HIS A 20 -5.15 -41.11 23.49
CA HIS A 20 -6.37 -41.01 22.71
C HIS A 20 -6.88 -39.57 22.75
N GLU A 21 -6.89 -38.97 21.55
CA GLU A 21 -7.83 -37.97 21.02
C GLU A 21 -8.38 -36.93 22.00
N VAL A 22 -7.78 -35.74 21.98
CA VAL A 22 -8.48 -34.51 22.38
C VAL A 22 -8.97 -33.83 21.11
N ALA A 23 -10.27 -33.96 20.88
CA ALA A 23 -11.04 -33.19 19.90
C ALA A 23 -10.85 -31.68 20.15
N GLY A 24 -10.76 -30.93 19.04
CA GLY A 24 -10.40 -29.53 19.00
C GLY A 24 -11.22 -28.64 19.94
N GLN A 25 -10.52 -27.94 20.82
CA GLN A 25 -10.96 -26.64 21.31
C GLN A 25 -10.43 -25.60 20.32
N GLY A 26 -11.35 -24.97 19.59
CA GLY A 26 -11.06 -23.75 18.84
C GLY A 26 -10.28 -22.77 19.73
N ALA A 27 -9.17 -22.27 19.21
CA ALA A 27 -8.27 -21.37 19.92
C ALA A 27 -9.05 -20.17 20.50
N LYS A 28 -8.60 -19.68 21.66
CA LYS A 28 -9.11 -18.48 22.32
C LYS A 28 -9.25 -17.34 21.31
N LEU A 29 -10.50 -16.94 21.06
CA LEU A 29 -10.84 -15.79 20.26
C LEU A 29 -10.18 -14.54 20.86
N THR A 30 -9.36 -13.85 20.07
CA THR A 30 -9.04 -12.45 20.33
C THR A 30 -10.38 -11.71 20.48
N PRO A 31 -10.60 -10.91 21.54
CA PRO A 31 -11.90 -10.29 21.76
C PRO A 31 -12.32 -9.49 20.52
N PRO A 32 -13.56 -9.64 20.02
CA PRO A 32 -14.06 -8.89 18.86
C PRO A 32 -13.84 -7.37 18.96
N GLN A 33 -13.75 -6.83 20.19
CA GLN A 33 -13.50 -5.42 20.46
C GLN A 33 -12.14 -4.93 19.92
N LEU A 34 -11.12 -5.79 19.83
CA LEU A 34 -9.79 -5.43 19.32
C LEU A 34 -9.82 -5.16 17.80
N TYR A 35 -10.75 -5.79 17.07
CA TYR A 35 -10.96 -5.58 15.64
C TYR A 35 -11.78 -4.31 15.34
N GLN A 36 -12.60 -3.85 16.28
CA GLN A 36 -13.44 -2.64 16.15
C GLN A 36 -12.69 -1.34 16.47
N THR A 37 -11.58 -1.39 17.20
CA THR A 37 -10.76 -0.22 17.57
C THR A 37 -9.70 0.14 16.53
N ILE A 38 -9.53 -0.69 15.49
CA ILE A 38 -8.50 -0.51 14.47
C ILE A 38 -9.16 0.09 13.23
N PRO A 39 -8.72 1.25 12.72
CA PRO A 39 -9.42 1.95 11.63
C PRO A 39 -9.66 1.01 10.45
N THR A 40 -10.93 0.71 10.20
CA THR A 40 -11.38 0.18 8.92
C THR A 40 -11.79 1.37 8.05
N ARG A 41 -12.32 1.10 6.84
CA ARG A 41 -12.95 2.08 5.95
C ARG A 41 -14.10 2.90 6.62
N ALA A 42 -14.32 2.72 7.92
CA ALA A 42 -15.11 3.56 8.80
C ALA A 42 -14.48 3.51 10.20
N ALA A 43 -13.85 4.60 10.65
CA ALA A 43 -13.83 5.02 12.05
C ALA A 43 -12.89 6.22 12.23
N ARG A 44 -13.43 7.41 11.98
CA ARG A 44 -13.26 8.50 12.94
C ARG A 44 -14.57 9.29 12.99
N GLU A 45 -15.56 8.71 13.63
CA GLU A 45 -16.68 9.52 14.14
C GLU A 45 -16.16 10.25 15.38
N VAL A 46 -15.95 11.55 15.25
CA VAL A 46 -15.89 12.45 16.39
C VAL A 46 -17.31 12.95 16.63
N SER A 47 -17.76 12.91 17.87
CA SER A 47 -19.02 13.49 18.35
C SER A 47 -18.77 14.13 19.72
N PRO A 48 -19.62 15.04 20.23
CA PRO A 48 -19.95 16.34 19.63
C PRO A 48 -20.01 17.45 20.70
N GLU A 49 -19.25 18.55 20.56
CA GLU A 49 -19.52 19.80 21.29
C GLU A 49 -19.11 20.96 20.36
N SER A 50 -20.02 21.71 19.73
CA SER A 50 -20.74 22.83 20.35
C SER A 50 -21.81 23.41 19.40
N GLU A 51 -22.78 24.09 20.02
CA GLU A 51 -24.11 24.56 19.59
C GLU A 51 -24.28 25.36 18.28
N PRO A 52 -25.54 25.50 17.78
CA PRO A 52 -25.84 25.94 16.42
C PRO A 52 -25.92 27.47 16.30
N LEU A 53 -25.39 28.00 15.18
CA LEU A 53 -25.73 29.33 14.69
C LEU A 53 -26.76 29.21 13.56
N ASN A 54 -28.00 29.58 13.91
CA ASN A 54 -29.08 29.85 12.97
C ASN A 54 -28.64 30.88 11.94
N LEU A 55 -28.78 30.55 10.65
CA LEU A 55 -28.99 31.54 9.59
C LEU A 55 -29.96 30.94 8.56
N GLU A 56 -31.17 31.47 8.57
CA GLU A 56 -32.17 31.29 7.53
C GLU A 56 -31.74 31.96 6.21
N ILE A 57 -32.40 31.53 5.13
CA ILE A 57 -32.88 32.30 3.97
C ILE A 57 -32.30 31.91 2.58
N ALA A 58 -33.25 31.35 1.81
CA ALA A 58 -33.55 31.49 0.37
C ALA A 58 -32.76 30.73 -0.72
N SER A 59 -33.49 29.82 -1.37
CA SER A 59 -33.38 29.51 -2.81
C SER A 59 -33.88 30.69 -3.66
N PRO A 60 -33.37 30.85 -4.89
CA PRO A 60 -34.13 30.36 -6.06
C PRO A 60 -33.23 29.67 -7.12
N VAL A 61 -33.68 28.54 -7.70
CA VAL A 61 -34.40 28.39 -8.99
C VAL A 61 -33.52 28.62 -10.23
N ALA A 62 -33.52 27.58 -11.06
CA ALA A 62 -32.86 27.36 -12.33
C ALA A 62 -33.19 28.39 -13.41
N GLU A 63 -32.33 28.44 -14.44
CA GLU A 63 -32.80 28.39 -15.83
C GLU A 63 -31.66 27.96 -16.79
N GLU A 64 -31.91 26.87 -17.50
CA GLU A 64 -31.17 26.43 -18.69
C GLU A 64 -31.48 27.36 -19.87
N THR A 65 -30.50 27.63 -20.73
CA THR A 65 -30.74 27.68 -22.18
C THR A 65 -29.49 27.29 -22.95
N ALA A 66 -29.61 26.20 -23.70
CA ALA A 66 -28.69 25.77 -24.75
C ALA A 66 -28.89 26.62 -26.02
N SER A 67 -27.82 26.88 -26.77
CA SER A 67 -27.95 27.11 -28.22
C SER A 67 -26.71 26.63 -28.97
N THR A 68 -26.97 25.85 -30.00
CA THR A 68 -26.09 25.14 -30.91
C THR A 68 -25.93 25.95 -32.19
N GLN A 69 -24.71 26.23 -32.67
CA GLN A 69 -24.45 26.50 -34.10
C GLN A 69 -23.01 26.08 -34.50
N THR A 70 -22.93 25.39 -35.64
CA THR A 70 -21.76 24.99 -36.44
C THR A 70 -21.89 25.63 -37.84
N PRO A 71 -20.94 25.44 -38.80
CA PRO A 71 -19.55 25.89 -38.83
C PRO A 71 -19.22 26.63 -40.16
N SER A 72 -18.13 27.41 -40.24
CA SER A 72 -17.67 28.00 -41.51
C SER A 72 -16.15 28.24 -41.54
N GLU A 73 -15.48 27.43 -42.36
CA GLU A 73 -14.35 27.72 -43.26
C GLU A 73 -13.07 28.38 -42.71
N LEU A 74 -12.04 27.54 -42.53
CA LEU A 74 -10.62 27.89 -42.49
C LEU A 74 -10.00 27.64 -43.86
N GLN A 75 -9.21 28.60 -44.35
CA GLN A 75 -8.30 28.44 -45.48
C GLN A 75 -6.85 28.52 -44.98
N ASP A 76 -6.07 27.54 -45.43
CA ASP A 76 -4.68 27.17 -45.18
C ASP A 76 -3.67 28.26 -44.76
N ASN A 77 -2.81 27.89 -43.81
CA ASN A 77 -1.36 27.89 -44.04
C ASN A 77 -0.68 26.82 -43.17
N ALA A 78 -0.01 25.89 -43.86
CA ALA A 78 0.56 24.67 -43.33
C ALA A 78 1.88 24.89 -42.57
N GLU A 79 1.88 24.50 -41.29
CA GLU A 79 3.08 24.06 -40.56
C GLU A 79 2.84 22.63 -40.05
N ILE A 80 3.66 21.73 -40.59
CA ILE A 80 3.97 20.33 -40.24
C ILE A 80 3.20 19.78 -39.02
N GLN A 81 2.11 19.07 -39.30
CA GLN A 81 1.40 18.21 -38.35
C GLN A 81 2.19 16.91 -38.12
N PHE A 82 2.51 16.62 -36.86
CA PHE A 82 2.72 15.24 -36.41
C PHE A 82 1.36 14.56 -36.35
N ASN A 83 1.18 13.49 -37.12
CA ASN A 83 -0.01 12.67 -37.11
C ASN A 83 -0.12 11.97 -35.75
N VAL A 84 -0.90 12.56 -34.84
CA VAL A 84 -1.39 11.87 -33.65
C VAL A 84 -2.57 11.05 -34.13
N ASP A 85 -2.30 9.90 -34.75
CA ASP A 85 -3.37 8.96 -35.08
C ASP A 85 -4.07 8.59 -33.77
N GLU A 86 -5.38 8.86 -33.79
CA GLU A 86 -6.36 8.72 -32.74
C GLU A 86 -6.17 7.39 -31.98
N ALA A 87 -5.43 7.43 -30.88
CA ALA A 87 -5.79 6.60 -29.74
C ALA A 87 -7.22 7.05 -29.39
N PRO A 88 -8.21 6.15 -29.43
CA PRO A 88 -9.58 6.55 -29.12
C PRO A 88 -9.56 7.27 -27.78
N LEU A 89 -10.20 8.43 -27.72
CA LEU A 89 -10.52 9.15 -26.49
C LEU A 89 -11.10 8.14 -25.50
N LEU A 90 -10.22 7.54 -24.71
CA LEU A 90 -10.56 6.79 -23.52
C LEU A 90 -11.06 7.86 -22.57
N GLN A 91 -12.34 8.16 -22.69
CA GLN A 91 -13.11 8.79 -21.63
C GLN A 91 -12.67 8.12 -20.34
N SER A 92 -12.18 8.95 -19.42
CA SER A 92 -11.76 8.54 -18.08
C SER A 92 -12.83 7.65 -17.48
N ILE A 93 -12.54 6.36 -17.40
CA ILE A 93 -13.31 5.46 -16.56
C ILE A 93 -12.81 5.79 -15.16
N PRO A 94 -13.64 6.36 -14.25
CA PRO A 94 -13.26 6.48 -12.84
C PRO A 94 -12.79 5.10 -12.36
N PRO A 95 -11.88 5.05 -11.37
CA PRO A 95 -11.16 3.82 -10.98
C PRO A 95 -12.14 2.66 -10.96
N GLU A 96 -11.79 1.55 -11.60
CA GLU A 96 -12.60 0.34 -11.64
C GLU A 96 -13.13 -0.02 -10.23
N ILE A 97 -14.30 0.52 -9.88
CA ILE A 97 -15.39 -0.30 -9.36
C ILE A 97 -15.54 -1.34 -10.46
N ASP A 98 -14.89 -2.50 -10.25
CA ASP A 98 -14.97 -3.67 -11.13
C ASP A 98 -16.38 -3.74 -11.73
N PRO A 99 -16.57 -3.74 -13.07
CA PRO A 99 -17.90 -3.85 -13.67
C PRO A 99 -18.64 -5.16 -13.34
N ARG A 100 -18.04 -6.05 -12.53
CA ARG A 100 -18.68 -7.21 -11.88
C ARG A 100 -19.14 -6.95 -10.44
N TRP A 101 -19.00 -5.73 -9.92
CA TRP A 101 -19.49 -5.29 -8.61
C TRP A 101 -20.39 -4.07 -8.81
N GLY A 102 -21.65 -4.23 -8.41
CA GLY A 102 -22.77 -3.42 -8.86
C GLY A 102 -22.73 -1.94 -8.48
N PRO A 103 -23.67 -1.15 -9.01
CA PRO A 103 -23.67 0.32 -8.99
C PRO A 103 -23.89 0.99 -7.61
N ASP A 104 -23.86 0.25 -6.48
CA ASP A 104 -24.45 0.73 -5.21
C ASP A 104 -23.57 0.61 -3.95
N SER A 105 -22.24 0.55 -4.05
CA SER A 105 -21.40 0.79 -2.85
C SER A 105 -20.78 2.18 -2.89
N GLU A 106 -21.55 3.20 -2.53
CA GLU A 106 -21.00 4.55 -2.29
C GLU A 106 -19.86 4.45 -1.27
N ILE A 107 -18.65 4.89 -1.67
CA ILE A 107 -17.54 5.06 -0.74
C ILE A 107 -17.92 6.20 0.21
N LYS A 108 -18.41 5.89 1.41
CA LYS A 108 -18.63 6.92 2.43
C LYS A 108 -17.29 7.32 3.03
N LEU A 109 -16.72 8.41 2.52
CA LEU A 109 -15.49 9.00 3.04
C LEU A 109 -15.73 9.66 4.41
N PRO A 110 -14.74 9.64 5.33
CA PRO A 110 -14.80 10.49 6.52
C PRO A 110 -14.71 11.97 6.11
N ALA A 111 -15.13 12.89 6.97
CA ALA A 111 -15.03 14.34 6.72
C ALA A 111 -13.58 14.87 6.73
N GLN A 112 -12.65 14.13 7.35
CA GLN A 112 -11.23 14.45 7.40
C GLN A 112 -10.43 13.15 7.43
N PHE A 113 -9.31 13.12 6.71
CA PHE A 113 -8.34 12.03 6.78
C PHE A 113 -6.96 12.50 6.28
N ASP A 114 -5.89 11.92 6.80
CA ASP A 114 -4.53 12.21 6.34
C ASP A 114 -3.60 11.00 6.54
N LEU A 115 -2.45 11.05 5.87
CA LEU A 115 -1.43 10.01 5.86
C LEU A 115 -0.20 10.36 6.72
N VAL A 116 -0.26 11.41 7.53
CA VAL A 116 0.94 12.02 8.16
C VAL A 116 1.74 11.02 9.00
N ASP A 117 1.08 10.07 9.66
CA ASP A 117 1.73 9.02 10.46
C ASP A 117 2.62 8.08 9.63
N TYR A 118 2.39 8.01 8.31
CA TYR A 118 3.17 7.21 7.37
C TYR A 118 4.03 8.04 6.43
N LEU A 119 3.98 9.38 6.50
CA LEU A 119 4.83 10.23 5.65
C LEU A 119 6.25 10.34 6.22
N PRO A 120 7.27 10.37 5.36
CA PRO A 120 8.58 10.81 5.80
C PRO A 120 8.54 12.30 6.19
N THR A 121 9.59 12.75 6.87
CA THR A 121 9.82 14.19 7.03
C THR A 121 9.94 14.84 5.65
N PRO A 122 9.31 16.01 5.40
CA PRO A 122 9.48 16.76 4.15
C PRO A 122 10.96 16.97 3.82
N GLY A 123 11.34 16.50 2.63
CA GLY A 123 12.70 16.58 2.14
C GLY A 123 13.00 17.92 1.50
N GLU A 124 14.27 18.15 1.18
CA GLU A 124 14.75 19.40 0.57
C GLU A 124 15.44 19.06 -0.75
N GLN A 125 14.73 19.32 -1.86
CA GLN A 125 15.29 19.18 -3.19
C GLN A 125 16.29 20.31 -3.44
N THR A 126 17.36 19.98 -4.14
CA THR A 126 18.41 20.95 -4.52
C THR A 126 18.62 21.02 -6.03
N ARG A 127 17.76 20.30 -6.79
CA ARG A 127 17.81 20.17 -8.25
C ARG A 127 16.41 20.26 -8.83
N ASN A 128 16.33 20.25 -10.16
CA ASN A 128 15.06 20.20 -10.89
C ASN A 128 14.52 18.77 -10.95
N ASP A 129 14.35 18.13 -9.78
CA ASP A 129 13.91 16.74 -9.64
C ASP A 129 12.62 16.61 -8.80
N CYS A 130 11.80 17.67 -8.73
CA CYS A 130 10.56 17.71 -7.94
C CYS A 130 9.62 16.52 -8.23
N VAL A 131 9.47 16.10 -9.48
CA VAL A 131 8.65 14.93 -9.84
C VAL A 131 9.20 13.65 -9.20
N ALA A 132 10.52 13.48 -9.16
CA ALA A 132 11.15 12.35 -8.49
C ALA A 132 10.96 12.43 -6.96
N TRP A 133 10.98 13.63 -6.36
CA TRP A 133 10.67 13.82 -4.94
C TRP A 133 9.21 13.50 -4.58
N ALA A 134 8.26 13.96 -5.38
CA ALA A 134 6.85 13.69 -5.16
C ALA A 134 6.55 12.17 -5.27
N ILE A 135 7.16 11.49 -6.24
CA ILE A 135 6.95 10.04 -6.44
C ILE A 135 7.76 9.20 -5.45
N ALA A 136 9.08 9.33 -5.40
CA ALA A 136 9.93 8.50 -4.55
C ALA A 136 9.80 8.88 -3.07
N HIS A 137 10.20 10.10 -2.71
CA HIS A 137 10.25 10.47 -1.30
C HIS A 137 8.86 10.47 -0.67
N SER A 138 7.87 11.10 -1.31
CA SER A 138 6.53 11.24 -0.71
C SER A 138 5.66 10.00 -0.94
N ALA A 139 5.35 9.66 -2.20
CA ALA A 139 4.36 8.61 -2.48
C ALA A 139 4.87 7.19 -2.16
N TYR A 140 6.09 6.83 -2.57
CA TYR A 140 6.65 5.49 -2.34
C TYR A 140 6.95 5.24 -0.86
N SER A 141 7.70 6.13 -0.21
CA SER A 141 8.05 5.94 1.21
C SER A 141 6.79 5.85 2.07
N CYS A 142 5.74 6.64 1.77
CA CYS A 142 4.46 6.54 2.46
C CYS A 142 3.80 5.16 2.32
N GLN A 143 3.75 4.64 1.11
CA GLN A 143 3.10 3.36 0.83
C GLN A 143 3.85 2.18 1.43
N ILE A 144 5.18 2.18 1.34
CA ILE A 144 6.00 1.13 1.95
C ILE A 144 6.04 1.27 3.47
N GLY A 145 5.98 2.49 4.01
CA GLY A 145 5.77 2.75 5.43
C GLY A 145 4.46 2.15 5.94
N GLN A 146 3.38 2.21 5.15
CA GLN A 146 2.12 1.53 5.48
C GLN A 146 2.26 0.00 5.48
N GLU A 147 2.90 -0.60 4.47
CA GLU A 147 3.16 -2.05 4.43
C GLU A 147 3.99 -2.50 5.66
N ARG A 148 5.00 -1.71 6.02
CA ARG A 148 5.87 -1.94 7.19
C ARG A 148 5.25 -1.50 8.51
N ARG A 149 4.08 -0.87 8.47
CA ARG A 149 3.32 -0.34 9.62
C ARG A 149 4.13 0.59 10.52
N LYS A 150 4.97 1.43 9.90
CA LYS A 150 5.79 2.41 10.61
C LYS A 150 5.98 3.68 9.78
N ARG A 151 6.28 4.77 10.47
CA ARG A 151 6.71 6.00 9.83
C ARG A 151 8.09 5.81 9.19
N PRO A 152 8.30 6.19 7.91
CA PRO A 152 9.61 6.15 7.28
C PRO A 152 10.56 7.17 7.91
N THR A 153 11.63 6.70 8.54
CA THR A 153 12.63 7.56 9.19
C THR A 153 14.07 7.16 8.88
N SER A 154 14.30 5.92 8.45
CA SER A 154 15.62 5.38 8.14
C SER A 154 15.83 5.29 6.63
N ASP A 155 17.08 5.31 6.16
CA ASP A 155 17.41 5.31 4.73
C ASP A 155 16.82 4.11 3.96
N CYS A 156 16.58 2.98 4.61
CA CYS A 156 15.94 1.81 4.00
C CYS A 156 14.41 1.93 3.84
N ASP A 157 13.79 2.91 4.51
CA ASP A 157 12.36 3.23 4.40
C ASP A 157 12.10 4.42 3.47
N LEU A 158 13.13 5.22 3.19
CA LEU A 158 13.07 6.40 2.33
C LEU A 158 13.45 6.02 0.90
N PHE A 159 12.58 6.30 -0.07
CA PHE A 159 12.87 6.05 -1.49
C PHE A 159 13.62 7.22 -2.12
N SER A 160 14.57 6.90 -2.99
CA SER A 160 15.57 7.85 -3.49
C SER A 160 15.10 8.60 -4.75
N PRO A 161 14.87 9.92 -4.66
CA PRO A 161 14.68 10.76 -5.84
C PRO A 161 15.91 10.78 -6.74
N ALA A 162 17.11 10.69 -6.15
CA ALA A 162 18.37 10.64 -6.89
C ALA A 162 18.47 9.40 -7.78
N PHE A 163 17.98 8.24 -7.33
CA PHE A 163 17.92 7.03 -8.17
C PHE A 163 17.16 7.29 -9.48
N ILE A 164 15.97 7.90 -9.39
CA ILE A 164 15.15 8.21 -10.57
C ILE A 164 15.86 9.25 -11.44
N PHE A 165 16.33 10.34 -10.84
CA PHE A 165 16.92 11.46 -11.57
C PHE A 165 18.16 11.04 -12.37
N GLU A 166 19.09 10.32 -11.76
CA GLU A 166 20.31 9.87 -12.43
C GLU A 166 20.01 8.85 -13.55
N GLN A 167 19.04 7.96 -13.34
CA GLN A 167 18.64 6.96 -14.34
C GLN A 167 17.97 7.58 -15.57
N LEU A 168 17.34 8.74 -15.41
CA LEU A 168 16.73 9.50 -16.49
C LEU A 168 17.67 10.55 -17.09
N GLY A 169 18.98 10.42 -16.83
CA GLY A 169 20.03 11.23 -17.46
C GLY A 169 20.28 12.57 -16.78
N GLY A 170 19.80 12.78 -15.56
CA GLY A 170 20.09 13.97 -14.77
C GLY A 170 19.66 15.27 -15.44
N ASN A 171 18.47 15.29 -16.06
CA ASN A 171 18.03 16.39 -16.90
C ASN A 171 17.94 17.72 -16.12
N PRO A 172 18.78 18.73 -16.42
CA PRO A 172 18.75 19.99 -15.72
C PRO A 172 17.46 20.79 -15.97
N ASN A 173 16.68 20.46 -17.01
CA ASN A 173 15.44 21.16 -17.34
C ASN A 173 14.21 20.59 -16.61
N GLY A 174 14.37 19.57 -15.77
CA GLY A 174 13.25 18.90 -15.11
C GLY A 174 12.90 17.54 -15.70
N LEU A 175 12.00 16.85 -15.01
CA LEU A 175 11.43 15.57 -15.43
C LEU A 175 9.92 15.74 -15.64
N HIS A 176 9.37 15.03 -16.62
CA HIS A 176 7.91 14.97 -16.82
C HIS A 176 7.29 13.85 -15.98
N ALA A 177 6.07 14.07 -15.47
CA ALA A 177 5.36 13.10 -14.62
C ALA A 177 5.27 11.71 -15.29
N MET A 178 4.74 11.65 -16.51
CA MET A 178 4.59 10.40 -17.25
C MET A 178 5.92 9.70 -17.56
N GLN A 179 7.01 10.44 -17.77
CA GLN A 179 8.34 9.85 -17.95
C GLN A 179 8.80 9.11 -16.69
N VAL A 180 8.63 9.74 -15.52
CA VAL A 180 9.00 9.12 -14.24
C VAL A 180 8.08 7.96 -13.91
N ILE A 181 6.78 8.09 -14.12
CA ILE A 181 5.79 7.03 -13.88
C ILE A 181 6.12 5.79 -14.71
N ASN A 182 6.34 5.96 -16.03
CA ASN A 182 6.74 4.87 -16.91
C ASN A 182 8.07 4.24 -16.47
N PHE A 183 9.02 5.06 -15.99
CA PHE A 183 10.28 4.56 -15.47
C PHE A 183 10.10 3.69 -14.23
N VAL A 184 9.33 4.14 -13.23
CA VAL A 184 9.16 3.39 -11.98
C VAL A 184 8.23 2.18 -12.13
N GLN A 185 7.38 2.13 -13.15
CA GLN A 185 6.67 0.90 -13.54
C GLN A 185 7.63 -0.15 -14.13
N ASN A 186 8.57 0.28 -14.97
CA ASN A 186 9.48 -0.64 -15.67
C ASN A 186 10.71 -1.04 -14.85
N THR A 187 11.19 -0.16 -13.98
CA THR A 187 12.44 -0.31 -13.22
C THR A 187 12.20 -0.38 -11.72
N GLY A 188 11.22 0.35 -11.21
CA GLY A 188 11.03 0.59 -9.78
C GLY A 188 11.94 1.69 -9.24
N CYS A 189 12.11 1.75 -7.92
CA CYS A 189 12.89 2.80 -7.25
C CYS A 189 13.70 2.21 -6.09
N ALA A 190 14.98 2.54 -5.98
CA ALA A 190 15.82 2.11 -4.86
C ALA A 190 15.57 2.96 -3.61
N THR A 191 15.93 2.43 -2.45
CA THR A 191 15.89 3.19 -1.19
C THR A 191 17.13 4.08 -1.06
N MET A 192 17.11 5.02 -0.13
CA MET A 192 18.27 5.86 0.18
C MET A 192 19.43 5.04 0.77
N ALA A 193 19.14 3.84 1.32
CA ALA A 193 20.18 2.93 1.82
C ALA A 193 21.07 2.40 0.68
N SER A 194 20.49 2.16 -0.50
CA SER A 194 21.26 1.82 -1.71
C SER A 194 21.74 3.08 -2.43
N MET A 195 20.83 4.01 -2.70
CA MET A 195 21.09 5.21 -3.49
C MET A 195 20.86 6.49 -2.67
N SER A 196 21.87 6.92 -1.91
CA SER A 196 21.81 8.17 -1.14
C SER A 196 21.71 9.39 -2.06
N LEU A 197 21.15 10.49 -1.56
CA LEU A 197 20.94 11.73 -2.32
C LEU A 197 22.23 12.35 -2.89
N SER A 198 23.38 12.06 -2.27
CA SER A 198 24.69 12.55 -2.68
C SER A 198 25.34 11.77 -3.83
N LYS A 199 24.82 10.59 -4.18
CA LYS A 199 25.37 9.76 -5.25
C LYS A 199 24.91 10.26 -6.62
N SER A 200 25.83 10.25 -7.58
CA SER A 200 25.57 10.56 -8.99
C SER A 200 25.65 9.34 -9.91
N GLU A 201 26.13 8.20 -9.41
CA GLU A 201 26.27 6.96 -10.18
C GLU A 201 25.38 5.88 -9.59
N VAL A 202 24.60 5.21 -10.44
CA VAL A 202 23.67 4.16 -10.03
C VAL A 202 24.27 2.78 -10.29
N GLY A 203 24.59 2.07 -9.21
CA GLY A 203 25.23 0.76 -9.22
C GLY A 203 24.26 -0.39 -9.52
N GLY A 204 24.83 -1.58 -9.75
CA GLY A 204 24.06 -2.80 -9.98
C GLY A 204 23.12 -3.14 -8.82
N LYS A 205 23.63 -3.06 -7.58
CA LYS A 205 22.85 -3.28 -6.36
C LYS A 205 21.59 -2.38 -6.28
N ASP A 206 21.73 -1.09 -6.60
CA ASP A 206 20.62 -0.14 -6.54
C ASP A 206 19.52 -0.54 -7.53
N ARG A 207 19.90 -1.00 -8.73
CA ARG A 207 18.95 -1.49 -9.76
C ARG A 207 18.26 -2.78 -9.32
N VAL A 208 18.99 -3.66 -8.65
CA VAL A 208 18.46 -4.93 -8.11
C VAL A 208 17.45 -4.66 -7.00
N GLU A 209 17.76 -3.76 -6.07
CA GLU A 209 16.80 -3.32 -5.05
C GLU A 209 15.59 -2.65 -5.69
N ALA A 210 15.79 -1.72 -6.62
CA ALA A 210 14.70 -1.00 -7.27
C ALA A 210 13.67 -1.92 -7.92
N ASN A 211 14.11 -3.05 -8.52
CA ASN A 211 13.24 -4.02 -9.16
C ASN A 211 12.20 -4.65 -8.21
N ASN A 212 12.46 -4.68 -6.89
CA ASN A 212 11.50 -5.13 -5.88
C ASN A 212 10.37 -4.11 -5.64
N PHE A 213 10.56 -2.85 -6.03
CA PHE A 213 9.65 -1.73 -5.77
C PHE A 213 9.14 -1.12 -7.06
N LYS A 214 8.73 -1.95 -8.02
CA LYS A 214 8.04 -1.49 -9.23
C LYS A 214 6.65 -0.96 -8.91
N ALA A 215 6.28 0.15 -9.54
CA ALA A 215 4.89 0.60 -9.49
C ALA A 215 4.01 -0.45 -10.18
N GLN A 216 2.98 -0.89 -9.46
CA GLN A 216 1.98 -1.85 -9.92
C GLN A 216 0.70 -1.15 -10.42
N ARG A 217 0.56 0.15 -10.15
CA ARG A 217 -0.62 0.94 -10.49
C ARG A 217 -0.22 2.34 -10.93
N HIS A 218 -0.90 2.83 -11.97
CA HIS A 218 -0.92 4.24 -12.33
C HIS A 218 -2.35 4.63 -12.66
N GLU A 219 -2.82 5.72 -12.08
CA GLU A 219 -4.14 6.31 -12.36
C GLU A 219 -4.01 7.83 -12.47
N ARG A 220 -5.04 8.46 -13.05
CA ARG A 220 -5.26 9.90 -12.91
C ARG A 220 -6.43 10.16 -11.97
N ALA A 221 -6.27 11.14 -11.09
CA ALA A 221 -7.39 11.69 -10.33
C ALA A 221 -7.96 12.87 -11.12
N ALA A 222 -9.25 12.85 -11.45
CA ALA A 222 -9.87 13.87 -12.29
C ALA A 222 -10.72 14.86 -11.48
N SER A 223 -10.95 14.57 -10.20
CA SER A 223 -11.83 15.36 -9.34
C SER A 223 -11.36 15.38 -7.88
N ILE A 224 -11.91 16.32 -7.11
CA ILE A 224 -11.74 16.35 -5.64
C ILE A 224 -12.16 15.01 -5.01
N GLY A 225 -13.24 14.39 -5.51
CA GLY A 225 -13.73 13.10 -5.03
C GLY A 225 -12.73 11.96 -5.25
N ASP A 226 -12.08 11.93 -6.41
CA ASP A 226 -11.03 10.94 -6.71
C ASP A 226 -9.82 11.16 -5.80
N ILE A 227 -9.33 12.39 -5.68
CA ILE A 227 -8.16 12.72 -4.84
C ILE A 227 -8.41 12.27 -3.39
N LYS A 228 -9.59 12.59 -2.83
CA LYS A 228 -9.96 12.13 -1.47
C LYS A 228 -10.00 10.62 -1.37
N SER A 229 -10.59 9.94 -2.36
CA SER A 229 -10.70 8.48 -2.38
C SER A 229 -9.33 7.81 -2.39
N TYR A 230 -8.40 8.29 -3.22
CA TYR A 230 -7.04 7.77 -3.28
C TYR A 230 -6.24 8.02 -1.99
N ILE A 231 -6.33 9.22 -1.42
CA ILE A 231 -5.71 9.52 -0.12
C ILE A 231 -6.26 8.56 0.94
N TYR A 232 -7.58 8.33 0.94
CA TYR A 232 -8.22 7.43 1.89
C TYR A 232 -7.85 5.95 1.69
N GLU A 233 -7.57 5.54 0.46
CA GLU A 233 -6.98 4.23 0.14
C GLU A 233 -5.49 4.12 0.52
N GLY A 234 -4.90 5.21 1.01
CA GLY A 234 -3.52 5.26 1.45
C GLY A 234 -2.53 5.53 0.32
N TYR A 235 -2.95 6.26 -0.72
CA TYR A 235 -2.08 6.73 -1.79
C TYR A 235 -1.96 8.25 -1.76
N PRO A 236 -0.75 8.79 -1.52
CA PRO A 236 -0.48 10.17 -1.86
C PRO A 236 -0.73 10.42 -3.35
N VAL A 237 -1.40 11.52 -3.67
CA VAL A 237 -1.67 11.92 -5.07
C VAL A 237 -0.60 12.92 -5.49
N VAL A 238 0.20 12.55 -6.48
CA VAL A 238 1.25 13.41 -7.05
C VAL A 238 0.59 14.47 -7.92
N LEU A 239 0.76 15.74 -7.56
CA LEU A 239 0.20 16.87 -8.27
C LEU A 239 1.29 17.61 -9.02
N ILE A 240 1.03 17.92 -10.28
CA ILE A 240 1.77 18.93 -11.04
C ILE A 240 0.98 20.22 -10.95
N VAL A 241 1.55 21.23 -10.31
CA VAL A 241 0.88 22.49 -10.00
C VAL A 241 1.63 23.68 -10.56
N GLN A 242 0.89 24.73 -10.88
CA GLN A 242 1.47 26.04 -11.11
C GLN A 242 1.93 26.62 -9.77
N MET A 243 3.15 27.15 -9.74
CA MET A 243 3.69 27.88 -8.59
C MET A 243 3.82 29.35 -8.94
N GLY A 244 3.31 30.21 -8.06
CA GLY A 244 3.53 31.66 -8.04
C GLY A 244 4.44 32.04 -6.86
N GLY A 245 4.67 33.34 -6.68
CA GLY A 245 5.55 33.86 -5.63
C GLY A 245 5.00 33.63 -4.22
N ASP A 246 3.69 33.75 -4.03
CA ASP A 246 3.05 33.52 -2.72
C ASP A 246 3.09 32.04 -2.33
N PHE A 247 2.98 31.14 -3.31
CA PHE A 247 3.22 29.71 -3.11
C PHE A 247 4.67 29.42 -2.68
N GLN A 248 5.64 30.04 -3.34
CA GLN A 248 7.08 29.87 -3.07
C GLN A 248 7.49 30.41 -1.70
N SER A 249 6.78 31.40 -1.17
CA SER A 249 7.09 31.99 0.14
C SER A 249 7.07 30.97 1.28
N ASP A 250 8.09 30.99 2.13
CA ASP A 250 8.17 30.19 3.37
C ASP A 250 7.18 30.66 4.44
N ALA A 251 6.57 31.84 4.27
CA ALA A 251 5.66 32.40 5.26
C ALA A 251 4.48 31.47 5.54
N LYS A 252 4.23 31.23 6.83
CA LYS A 252 3.02 30.53 7.27
C LYS A 252 1.79 31.31 6.84
N ILE A 253 0.78 30.57 6.40
CA ILE A 253 -0.50 31.11 5.98
C ILE A 253 -1.58 30.73 6.99
N ASN A 254 -2.50 31.65 7.27
CA ASN A 254 -3.56 31.47 8.26
C ASN A 254 -4.85 30.87 7.67
N ALA A 255 -4.92 30.74 6.34
CA ALA A 255 -6.01 30.15 5.59
C ALA A 255 -5.43 29.21 4.52
N PRO A 256 -6.21 28.24 4.01
CA PRO A 256 -5.77 27.41 2.89
C PRO A 256 -5.34 28.28 1.70
N TYR A 257 -4.20 27.95 1.10
CA TYR A 257 -3.68 28.63 -0.06
C TYR A 257 -4.66 28.52 -1.24
N ASN A 258 -5.08 29.65 -1.80
CA ASN A 258 -5.95 29.74 -2.97
C ASN A 258 -5.19 30.42 -4.12
N TRP A 259 -5.08 29.74 -5.25
CA TRP A 259 -4.41 30.25 -6.45
C TRP A 259 -5.08 31.52 -7.00
N ARG A 260 -6.39 31.69 -6.77
CA ARG A 260 -7.13 32.88 -7.20
C ARG A 260 -6.64 34.16 -6.52
N ASP A 261 -6.08 34.02 -5.32
CA ASP A 261 -5.55 35.12 -4.51
C ASP A 261 -4.05 35.38 -4.79
N GLU A 262 -3.41 34.59 -5.65
CA GLU A 262 -1.98 34.72 -6.00
C GLU A 262 -1.71 36.08 -6.67
N GLN A 263 -0.95 36.92 -5.97
CA GLN A 263 -0.60 38.26 -6.44
C GLN A 263 0.59 38.22 -7.39
N ASN A 264 1.54 37.31 -7.15
CA ASN A 264 2.77 37.23 -7.91
C ASN A 264 2.77 36.01 -8.84
N LYS A 265 2.15 36.15 -10.00
CA LYS A 265 2.04 35.09 -11.01
C LYS A 265 3.32 34.89 -11.82
N LEU A 266 4.48 34.79 -11.15
CA LEU A 266 5.69 34.22 -11.74
C LEU A 266 5.45 32.73 -11.93
N THR A 267 4.90 32.35 -13.07
CA THR A 267 4.43 30.98 -13.33
C THR A 267 5.59 30.05 -13.66
N GLY A 268 5.77 29.04 -12.83
CA GLY A 268 6.48 27.80 -13.16
C GLY A 268 5.64 26.59 -12.79
N TYR A 269 6.06 25.40 -13.21
CA TYR A 269 5.45 24.15 -12.76
C TYR A 269 6.28 23.50 -11.66
N HIS A 270 5.58 22.89 -10.71
CA HIS A 270 6.19 22.19 -9.59
C HIS A 270 5.43 20.90 -9.30
N ALA A 271 6.13 19.91 -8.73
CA ALA A 271 5.53 18.64 -8.36
C ALA A 271 5.53 18.47 -6.83
N ILE A 272 4.36 18.13 -6.29
CA ILE A 272 4.10 17.96 -4.86
C ILE A 272 3.20 16.74 -4.63
N ALA A 273 2.91 16.38 -3.38
CA ALA A 273 1.97 15.30 -3.08
C ALA A 273 0.82 15.80 -2.19
N ALA A 274 -0.43 15.55 -2.59
CA ALA A 274 -1.58 15.64 -1.68
C ALA A 274 -1.65 14.39 -0.81
N VAL A 275 -1.77 14.59 0.50
CA VAL A 275 -1.58 13.56 1.54
C VAL A 275 -2.66 13.55 2.61
N GLY A 276 -3.60 14.49 2.54
CA GLY A 276 -4.72 14.58 3.47
C GLY A 276 -5.80 15.52 2.95
N PHE A 277 -6.95 15.50 3.60
CA PHE A 277 -8.06 16.40 3.30
C PHE A 277 -8.88 16.70 4.56
N ASP A 278 -9.53 17.85 4.58
CA ASP A 278 -10.41 18.30 5.67
C ASP A 278 -11.57 19.11 5.05
N ASP A 279 -12.78 18.58 5.15
CA ASP A 279 -13.99 19.18 4.58
C ASP A 279 -14.45 20.44 5.30
N ALA A 280 -14.16 20.56 6.60
CA ALA A 280 -14.45 21.79 7.34
C ALA A 280 -13.55 22.93 6.87
N ARG A 281 -12.30 22.63 6.50
CA ARG A 281 -11.38 23.58 5.87
C ARG A 281 -11.63 23.80 4.38
N LYS A 282 -12.35 22.88 3.73
CA LYS A 282 -12.47 22.79 2.27
C LYS A 282 -11.10 22.76 1.59
N ALA A 283 -10.19 21.93 2.10
CA ALA A 283 -8.80 21.94 1.67
C ALA A 283 -8.14 20.55 1.64
N PHE A 284 -7.14 20.41 0.78
CA PHE A 284 -6.19 19.31 0.79
C PHE A 284 -4.93 19.70 1.57
N LEU A 285 -4.36 18.76 2.32
CA LEU A 285 -3.03 18.87 2.89
C LEU A 285 -2.02 18.40 1.84
N ILE A 286 -1.06 19.24 1.50
CA ILE A 286 0.05 18.90 0.60
C ILE A 286 1.36 18.80 1.37
N MET A 287 2.21 17.88 0.92
CA MET A 287 3.60 17.73 1.31
C MET A 287 4.49 18.23 0.16
N ASN A 288 5.41 19.13 0.48
CA ASN A 288 6.37 19.69 -0.47
C ASN A 288 7.77 19.09 -0.26
N SER A 289 8.68 19.40 -1.18
CA SER A 289 10.09 19.01 -1.19
C SER A 289 11.02 20.22 -1.05
N TRP A 290 10.62 21.24 -0.30
CA TRP A 290 11.44 22.44 0.00
C TRP A 290 11.87 22.52 1.47
N GLY A 291 11.99 21.37 2.12
CA GLY A 291 12.44 21.26 3.50
C GLY A 291 11.38 21.67 4.52
N THR A 292 11.74 21.50 5.79
CA THR A 292 10.84 21.75 6.93
C THR A 292 10.71 23.23 7.28
N GLN A 293 11.52 24.10 6.69
CA GLN A 293 11.42 25.55 6.90
C GLN A 293 10.32 26.18 6.04
N TRP A 294 9.93 25.52 4.94
CA TRP A 294 8.85 26.00 4.10
C TRP A 294 7.49 25.82 4.80
N LYS A 295 6.78 26.94 4.99
CA LYS A 295 5.43 27.03 5.56
C LYS A 295 5.27 26.24 6.87
N ASP A 296 4.36 25.27 6.91
CA ASP A 296 4.06 24.53 8.12
C ASP A 296 4.83 23.21 8.18
N CYS A 297 6.13 23.32 8.50
CA CYS A 297 7.02 22.16 8.60
C CYS A 297 7.15 21.36 7.30
N GLY A 298 7.09 22.02 6.13
CA GLY A 298 7.10 21.41 4.81
C GLY A 298 5.72 21.02 4.27
N PHE A 299 4.65 21.37 5.00
CA PHE A 299 3.27 21.16 4.60
C PHE A 299 2.52 22.47 4.35
N CYS A 300 1.43 22.37 3.59
CA CYS A 300 0.52 23.47 3.33
C CYS A 300 -0.91 22.95 3.13
N TRP A 301 -1.91 23.68 3.60
CA TRP A 301 -3.29 23.44 3.22
C TRP A 301 -3.59 24.24 1.95
N VAL A 302 -4.15 23.60 0.93
CA VAL A 302 -4.52 24.23 -0.34
C VAL A 302 -6.02 24.08 -0.57
N SER A 303 -6.68 25.16 -0.98
CA SER A 303 -8.14 25.21 -1.16
C SER A 303 -8.61 24.19 -2.21
N TYR A 304 -9.78 23.58 -1.99
CA TYR A 304 -10.45 22.76 -3.00
C TYR A 304 -10.76 23.52 -4.28
N GLU A 305 -10.95 24.84 -4.20
CA GLU A 305 -11.18 25.68 -5.39
C GLU A 305 -10.01 25.64 -6.39
N ASN A 306 -8.81 25.29 -5.95
CA ASN A 306 -7.67 25.13 -6.85
C ASN A 306 -7.78 23.88 -7.73
N PHE A 307 -8.77 23.02 -7.48
CA PHE A 307 -9.05 21.76 -8.19
C PHE A 307 -10.43 21.76 -8.86
N ASP A 308 -11.05 22.93 -9.03
CA ASP A 308 -12.30 23.06 -9.80
C ASP A 308 -12.14 22.50 -11.23
N GLN A 309 -10.94 22.63 -11.79
CA GLN A 309 -10.49 21.98 -13.01
C GLN A 309 -9.07 21.44 -12.81
N ILE A 310 -8.75 20.34 -13.52
CA ILE A 310 -7.41 19.74 -13.55
C ILE A 310 -6.97 19.70 -15.01
N ASP A 311 -6.26 20.73 -15.44
CA ASP A 311 -5.76 20.93 -16.80
C ASP A 311 -4.61 21.95 -16.85
N ASP A 312 -3.94 22.07 -18.00
CA ASP A 312 -2.78 22.92 -18.22
C ASP A 312 -3.02 24.43 -18.06
N GLN A 313 -4.28 24.86 -17.91
CA GLN A 313 -4.66 26.25 -17.67
C GLN A 313 -5.01 26.53 -16.21
N SER A 314 -5.13 25.49 -15.40
CA SER A 314 -5.55 25.53 -14.00
C SER A 314 -4.37 25.45 -13.03
N TRP A 315 -4.62 25.70 -11.74
CA TRP A 315 -3.57 25.59 -10.72
C TRP A 315 -3.00 24.17 -10.66
N CYS A 316 -3.85 23.15 -10.64
CA CYS A 316 -3.43 21.76 -10.77
C CYS A 316 -3.53 21.36 -12.24
N ALA A 317 -2.38 21.10 -12.88
CA ALA A 317 -2.33 20.67 -14.27
C ALA A 317 -2.46 19.17 -14.44
N GLU A 318 -1.87 18.39 -13.54
CA GLU A 318 -1.98 16.94 -13.54
C GLU A 318 -2.11 16.42 -12.10
N ALA A 319 -2.90 15.37 -11.92
CA ALA A 319 -2.99 14.65 -10.66
C ALA A 319 -2.87 13.14 -10.91
N HIS A 320 -1.83 12.53 -10.37
CA HIS A 320 -1.46 11.15 -10.61
C HIS A 320 -1.38 10.34 -9.34
N VAL A 321 -1.79 9.09 -9.44
CA VAL A 321 -1.61 8.09 -8.40
C VAL A 321 -0.61 7.08 -8.89
N VAL A 322 0.45 6.84 -8.11
CA VAL A 322 1.46 5.83 -8.41
C VAL A 322 1.46 4.83 -7.26
N GLY A 323 1.00 3.60 -7.52
CA GLY A 323 0.86 2.56 -6.50
C GLY A 323 2.05 1.61 -6.52
N VAL A 324 2.82 1.54 -5.44
CA VAL A 324 3.93 0.58 -5.23
C VAL A 324 3.57 -0.52 -4.24
N LYS A 325 2.66 -0.25 -3.30
CA LYS A 325 2.15 -1.26 -2.36
C LYS A 325 1.20 -2.24 -3.06
N ASN A 326 1.14 -3.46 -2.55
CA ASN A 326 0.11 -4.41 -2.95
C ASN A 326 -1.29 -3.84 -2.63
N TYR A 327 -2.26 -4.10 -3.49
CA TYR A 327 -3.60 -3.54 -3.35
C TYR A 327 -4.69 -4.53 -3.72
N ALA A 328 -5.82 -4.40 -3.03
CA ALA A 328 -6.99 -5.22 -3.31
C ALA A 328 -7.65 -4.74 -4.63
N PRO A 329 -8.20 -5.66 -5.45
CA PRO A 329 -8.32 -7.08 -5.16
C PRO A 329 -7.03 -7.89 -5.38
N ILE A 330 -6.63 -8.67 -4.36
CA ILE A 330 -5.48 -9.59 -4.46
C ILE A 330 -6.00 -10.98 -4.79
N TYR A 331 -5.43 -11.64 -5.80
CA TYR A 331 -5.80 -12.99 -6.21
C TYR A 331 -4.68 -13.97 -5.97
N VAL A 332 -5.01 -15.11 -5.37
CA VAL A 332 -4.08 -16.23 -5.15
C VAL A 332 -4.73 -17.54 -5.54
N SER A 333 -3.95 -18.51 -6.00
CA SER A 333 -4.48 -19.81 -6.43
C SER A 333 -3.63 -20.96 -5.90
N MET A 334 -4.30 -21.99 -5.40
CA MET A 334 -3.69 -23.21 -4.83
C MET A 334 -4.33 -24.48 -5.42
N GLU A 335 -3.72 -25.64 -5.19
CA GLU A 335 -4.28 -26.93 -5.62
C GLU A 335 -5.51 -27.31 -4.77
N SER A 336 -6.52 -27.92 -5.40
CA SER A 336 -7.65 -28.50 -4.68
C SER A 336 -7.23 -29.81 -4.01
N SER A 337 -7.43 -29.88 -2.70
CA SER A 337 -7.30 -31.06 -1.85
C SER A 337 -8.40 -32.09 -2.17
N GLY A 338 -8.35 -32.79 -3.31
CA GLY A 338 -9.41 -33.77 -3.59
C GLY A 338 -9.53 -34.44 -4.96
N GLY A 339 -8.52 -34.39 -5.83
CA GLY A 339 -8.59 -35.12 -7.10
C GLY A 339 -8.74 -36.65 -6.87
N ARG A 340 -9.94 -37.20 -7.07
CA ARG A 340 -10.14 -38.67 -7.12
C ARG A 340 -9.21 -39.22 -8.20
N ARG A 341 -8.21 -40.02 -7.80
CA ARG A 341 -7.44 -40.83 -8.77
C ARG A 341 -8.42 -41.78 -9.45
N SER A 342 -8.70 -41.55 -10.73
CA SER A 342 -9.40 -42.54 -11.55
C SER A 342 -8.63 -43.86 -11.52
N ARG A 343 -9.30 -44.97 -11.20
CA ARG A 343 -8.71 -46.33 -11.26
C ARG A 343 -8.42 -46.80 -12.69
N PHE A 344 -8.90 -46.06 -13.70
CA PHE A 344 -8.64 -46.31 -15.12
C PHE A 344 -8.42 -44.97 -15.85
N GLY A 345 -7.17 -44.69 -16.24
CA GLY A 345 -6.82 -43.57 -17.13
C GLY A 345 -6.45 -42.23 -16.46
N ARG A 346 -5.52 -41.50 -17.09
CA ARG A 346 -4.92 -40.23 -16.64
C ARG A 346 -5.97 -39.23 -16.16
N SER A 347 -5.99 -38.93 -14.87
CA SER A 347 -6.69 -37.76 -14.32
C SER A 347 -5.76 -36.55 -14.41
N SER A 348 -5.98 -35.66 -15.38
CA SER A 348 -5.17 -34.44 -15.55
C SER A 348 -6.01 -33.16 -15.62
N TYR A 349 -7.16 -33.11 -14.97
CA TYR A 349 -7.78 -31.83 -14.64
C TYR A 349 -7.20 -31.37 -13.31
N TYR A 350 -6.19 -30.49 -13.38
CA TYR A 350 -5.81 -29.62 -12.28
C TYR A 350 -7.08 -28.89 -11.82
N SER A 351 -7.61 -29.25 -10.66
CA SER A 351 -8.67 -28.46 -10.02
C SER A 351 -7.97 -27.44 -9.14
N GLY A 352 -7.83 -26.21 -9.63
CA GLY A 352 -7.33 -25.09 -8.83
C GLY A 352 -8.43 -24.48 -7.98
N ARG A 353 -8.08 -24.00 -6.78
CA ARG A 353 -8.93 -23.11 -5.97
C ARG A 353 -8.35 -21.70 -6.08
N THR A 354 -9.20 -20.72 -6.36
CA THR A 354 -8.79 -19.32 -6.46
C THR A 354 -9.49 -18.52 -5.38
N PHE A 355 -8.70 -17.73 -4.65
CA PHE A 355 -9.18 -16.83 -3.62
C PHE A 355 -8.93 -15.39 -4.02
N ARG A 356 -9.81 -14.51 -3.54
CA ARG A 356 -9.71 -13.07 -3.73
C ARG A 356 -9.83 -12.36 -2.40
N LEU A 357 -8.84 -11.54 -2.04
CA LEU A 357 -9.02 -10.49 -1.02
C LEU A 357 -9.70 -9.31 -1.70
N GLY A 358 -10.93 -8.99 -1.34
CA GLY A 358 -11.70 -7.88 -1.89
C GLY A 358 -11.29 -6.52 -1.33
N THR A 359 -11.75 -5.45 -1.97
CA THR A 359 -11.55 -4.05 -1.53
C THR A 359 -12.27 -3.74 -0.20
N ASP A 360 -13.26 -4.56 0.15
CA ASP A 360 -13.92 -4.62 1.46
C ASP A 360 -13.09 -5.35 2.53
N ARG A 361 -11.87 -5.80 2.19
CA ARG A 361 -10.95 -6.54 3.05
C ARG A 361 -11.48 -7.90 3.53
N LYS A 362 -12.39 -8.48 2.76
CA LYS A 362 -12.91 -9.85 2.94
C LYS A 362 -12.28 -10.82 1.96
N ILE A 363 -12.20 -12.09 2.34
CA ILE A 363 -11.64 -13.16 1.51
C ILE A 363 -12.79 -13.96 0.90
N TYR A 364 -12.73 -14.12 -0.42
CA TYR A 364 -13.73 -14.79 -1.23
C TYR A 364 -13.15 -16.03 -1.90
N GLU A 365 -13.94 -17.10 -1.98
CA GLU A 365 -13.73 -18.22 -2.90
C GLU A 365 -14.90 -18.23 -3.90
N GLY A 366 -14.62 -17.88 -5.16
CA GLY A 366 -15.67 -17.54 -6.11
C GLY A 366 -16.49 -16.34 -5.63
N ARG A 367 -17.81 -16.53 -5.45
CA ARG A 367 -18.72 -15.50 -4.90
C ARG A 367 -18.97 -15.63 -3.40
N ARG A 368 -18.44 -16.67 -2.76
CA ARG A 368 -18.68 -16.96 -1.34
C ARG A 368 -17.61 -16.28 -0.48
N VAL A 369 -18.04 -15.52 0.52
CA VAL A 369 -17.14 -15.05 1.59
C VAL A 369 -16.70 -16.24 2.44
N VAL A 370 -15.40 -16.41 2.62
CA VAL A 370 -14.79 -17.48 3.44
C VAL A 370 -14.09 -16.95 4.68
N SER A 371 -13.83 -15.64 4.75
CA SER A 371 -13.37 -14.94 5.94
C SER A 371 -14.50 -14.70 6.95
N PRO A 372 -14.23 -14.66 8.27
CA PRO A 372 -15.22 -14.23 9.27
C PRO A 372 -15.70 -12.77 9.08
N ASP A 373 -16.95 -12.50 9.47
CA ASP A 373 -17.60 -11.18 9.28
C ASP A 373 -16.95 -10.04 10.06
N GLN A 374 -16.31 -10.32 11.21
CA GLN A 374 -15.66 -9.30 12.02
C GLN A 374 -14.17 -9.09 11.68
N TRP A 375 -13.58 -9.96 10.86
CA TRP A 375 -12.15 -9.92 10.56
C TRP A 375 -11.87 -9.11 9.30
N VAL A 376 -10.77 -8.37 9.31
CA VAL A 376 -10.28 -7.61 8.16
C VAL A 376 -8.84 -7.99 7.89
N PHE A 377 -8.54 -8.20 6.62
CA PHE A 377 -7.24 -8.69 6.18
C PHE A 377 -6.54 -7.65 5.31
N ASP A 378 -5.25 -7.49 5.51
CA ASP A 378 -4.43 -6.58 4.73
C ASP A 378 -3.77 -7.26 3.54
N ASP A 379 -3.50 -8.56 3.65
CA ASP A 379 -2.86 -9.35 2.59
C ASP A 379 -3.28 -10.83 2.61
N ILE A 380 -3.14 -11.50 1.47
CA ILE A 380 -3.30 -12.96 1.34
C ILE A 380 -2.16 -13.55 0.50
N THR A 381 -1.74 -14.75 0.87
CA THR A 381 -0.77 -15.52 0.09
C THR A 381 -1.14 -17.00 0.13
N CYS A 382 -0.55 -17.81 -0.74
CA CYS A 382 -0.78 -19.24 -0.74
C CYS A 382 0.50 -20.00 -0.99
N ASN A 383 0.55 -21.22 -0.47
CA ASN A 383 1.43 -22.22 -1.05
C ASN A 383 0.62 -23.23 -1.88
N ARG A 384 1.25 -24.34 -2.25
CA ARG A 384 0.60 -25.41 -3.02
C ARG A 384 -0.78 -25.82 -2.49
N ASN A 385 -0.95 -25.90 -1.17
CA ASN A 385 -2.11 -26.56 -0.56
C ASN A 385 -2.84 -25.70 0.49
N ASN A 386 -2.30 -24.55 0.88
CA ASN A 386 -2.82 -23.74 1.97
C ASN A 386 -2.95 -22.28 1.55
N LEU A 387 -4.05 -21.67 2.00
CA LEU A 387 -4.27 -20.23 1.97
C LEU A 387 -3.88 -19.62 3.31
N TYR A 388 -3.14 -18.52 3.24
CA TYR A 388 -2.74 -17.70 4.38
C TYR A 388 -3.27 -16.28 4.23
N ALA A 389 -3.57 -15.65 5.36
CA ALA A 389 -4.05 -14.28 5.39
C ALA A 389 -3.40 -13.51 6.54
N LEU A 390 -2.97 -12.28 6.28
CA LEU A 390 -2.44 -11.36 7.28
C LEU A 390 -3.58 -10.50 7.77
N GLY A 391 -3.99 -10.70 9.01
CA GLY A 391 -4.98 -9.87 9.67
C GLY A 391 -4.44 -8.48 9.93
N ARG A 392 -5.35 -7.50 10.01
CA ARG A 392 -4.97 -6.13 10.35
C ARG A 392 -4.42 -5.97 11.77
N ASP A 393 -4.73 -6.92 12.64
CA ASP A 393 -4.14 -7.06 13.98
C ASP A 393 -2.70 -7.60 13.98
N GLN A 394 -2.12 -7.82 12.78
CA GLN A 394 -0.78 -8.33 12.51
C GLN A 394 -0.59 -9.80 12.92
N THR A 395 -1.68 -10.55 13.00
CA THR A 395 -1.67 -12.00 13.17
C THR A 395 -1.81 -12.70 11.82
N VAL A 396 -1.14 -13.84 11.68
CA VAL A 396 -1.21 -14.68 10.49
C VAL A 396 -2.22 -15.78 10.69
N TYR A 397 -3.07 -15.99 9.69
CA TYR A 397 -4.15 -16.96 9.72
C TYR A 397 -4.00 -17.96 8.58
N ARG A 398 -4.35 -19.22 8.83
CA ARG A 398 -4.45 -20.27 7.82
C ARG A 398 -5.91 -20.71 7.68
N LEU A 399 -6.39 -20.80 6.45
CA LEU A 399 -7.68 -21.43 6.15
C LEU A 399 -7.58 -22.95 6.35
N ASN A 400 -8.53 -23.55 7.05
CA ASN A 400 -8.68 -25.00 7.14
C ASN A 400 -9.93 -25.44 6.37
N ASP A 401 -9.77 -26.51 5.59
CA ASP A 401 -10.89 -27.21 4.96
C ASP A 401 -11.45 -28.25 5.95
N GLU A 402 -12.68 -28.04 6.41
CA GLU A 402 -13.38 -29.00 7.28
C GLU A 402 -14.59 -29.61 6.56
N ALA A 403 -15.02 -30.79 7.01
CA ALA A 403 -16.15 -31.51 6.41
C ALA A 403 -17.48 -30.73 6.43
N TYR A 404 -17.62 -29.75 7.34
CA TYR A 404 -18.84 -28.97 7.55
C TYR A 404 -18.67 -27.46 7.32
N GLY A 405 -17.55 -27.02 6.75
CA GLY A 405 -17.29 -25.61 6.49
C GLY A 405 -15.81 -25.26 6.51
N ASN A 406 -15.53 -23.96 6.51
CA ASN A 406 -14.18 -23.43 6.60
C ASN A 406 -13.95 -22.93 8.02
N SER A 407 -12.79 -23.24 8.60
CA SER A 407 -12.32 -22.64 9.84
C SER A 407 -10.98 -21.93 9.61
N TRP A 408 -10.54 -21.14 10.58
CA TRP A 408 -9.27 -20.43 10.50
C TRP A 408 -8.41 -20.72 11.73
N THR A 409 -7.13 -21.03 11.51
CA THR A 409 -6.15 -21.24 12.58
C THR A 409 -5.24 -20.04 12.68
N HIS A 410 -5.03 -19.53 13.90
CA HIS A 410 -4.04 -18.51 14.21
C HIS A 410 -2.65 -19.16 14.24
N LEU A 411 -1.69 -18.56 13.55
CA LEU A 411 -0.30 -19.02 13.50
C LEU A 411 0.61 -18.16 14.39
N ASP A 412 0.14 -17.71 15.54
CA ASP A 412 0.87 -16.88 16.52
C ASP A 412 1.42 -17.68 17.71
N GLY A 413 1.47 -19.01 17.61
CA GLY A 413 1.99 -19.90 18.66
C GLY A 413 3.51 -20.00 18.71
N GLY A 414 4.03 -20.52 19.83
CA GLY A 414 5.44 -20.85 20.00
C GLY A 414 6.36 -19.63 19.97
N ILE A 415 7.40 -19.66 19.13
CA ILE A 415 8.36 -18.55 18.99
C ILE A 415 7.75 -17.28 18.38
N MET A 416 6.56 -17.39 17.76
CA MET A 416 5.80 -16.25 17.23
C MET A 416 4.86 -15.62 18.26
N ALA A 417 4.80 -16.15 19.48
CA ALA A 417 3.96 -15.59 20.53
C ALA A 417 4.33 -14.12 20.80
N ASN A 418 3.33 -13.24 20.69
CA ASN A 418 3.43 -11.78 20.83
C ASN A 418 4.23 -11.05 19.74
N LYS A 419 4.71 -11.73 18.69
CA LYS A 419 5.32 -11.06 17.55
C LYS A 419 4.24 -10.48 16.62
N LYS A 420 4.52 -9.33 16.02
CA LYS A 420 3.60 -8.67 15.10
C LYS A 420 4.13 -8.80 13.68
N VAL A 421 3.37 -9.44 12.80
CA VAL A 421 3.75 -9.64 11.41
C VAL A 421 3.43 -8.39 10.59
N THR A 422 4.39 -7.94 9.80
CA THR A 422 4.25 -6.78 8.90
C THR A 422 4.04 -7.24 7.46
N MET A 423 4.74 -8.29 7.02
CA MET A 423 4.71 -8.78 5.64
C MET A 423 4.70 -10.30 5.58
N MET A 424 4.14 -10.84 4.49
CA MET A 424 4.15 -12.28 4.20
C MET A 424 4.54 -12.53 2.75
N ALA A 425 5.19 -13.66 2.51
CA ALA A 425 5.44 -14.15 1.16
C ALA A 425 5.26 -15.66 1.12
N GLY A 426 4.62 -16.14 0.07
CA GLY A 426 4.44 -17.57 -0.19
C GLY A 426 4.08 -17.78 -1.64
N ASP A 427 4.65 -18.82 -2.25
CA ASP A 427 4.26 -19.24 -3.58
C ASP A 427 3.97 -20.74 -3.62
N HIS A 428 3.51 -21.23 -4.78
CA HIS A 428 3.18 -22.64 -4.99
C HIS A 428 4.30 -23.63 -4.64
N SER A 429 5.56 -23.21 -4.60
CA SER A 429 6.75 -24.03 -4.41
C SER A 429 7.46 -23.84 -3.06
N THR A 430 7.09 -22.81 -2.30
CA THR A 430 7.75 -22.39 -1.07
C THR A 430 6.82 -22.48 0.13
N GLU A 431 7.38 -22.64 1.31
CA GLU A 431 6.62 -22.49 2.55
C GLU A 431 6.35 -21.01 2.84
N LEU A 432 5.39 -20.76 3.73
CA LEU A 432 5.07 -19.40 4.15
C LEU A 432 6.26 -18.76 4.86
N LEU A 433 6.69 -17.61 4.37
CA LEU A 433 7.63 -16.71 5.01
C LEU A 433 6.90 -15.49 5.56
N VAL A 434 7.33 -15.02 6.72
CA VAL A 434 6.79 -13.81 7.34
C VAL A 434 7.92 -12.94 7.88
N LEU A 435 7.72 -11.63 7.81
CA LEU A 435 8.58 -10.63 8.43
C LEU A 435 7.82 -9.97 9.58
N THR A 436 8.50 -9.77 10.70
CA THR A 436 7.95 -9.13 11.89
C THR A 436 8.36 -7.67 12.01
N ASP A 437 7.67 -6.91 12.85
CA ASP A 437 8.03 -5.54 13.22
C ASP A 437 9.42 -5.42 13.88
N GLY A 438 9.85 -6.49 14.57
CA GLY A 438 11.19 -6.67 15.11
C GLY A 438 12.27 -7.03 14.09
N GLN A 439 11.98 -6.95 12.78
CA GLN A 439 12.91 -7.29 11.69
C GLN A 439 13.45 -8.72 11.76
N GLU A 440 12.65 -9.64 12.29
CA GLU A 440 12.94 -11.07 12.29
C GLU A 440 12.09 -11.77 11.22
N MET A 441 12.71 -12.65 10.44
CA MET A 441 12.06 -13.43 9.40
C MET A 441 11.86 -14.88 9.85
N PHE A 442 10.67 -15.42 9.64
CA PHE A 442 10.31 -16.79 10.03
C PHE A 442 9.70 -17.56 8.87
N GLN A 443 9.96 -18.85 8.83
CA GLN A 443 9.35 -19.80 7.90
C GLN A 443 8.44 -20.75 8.67
N TYR A 444 7.25 -21.02 8.13
CA TYR A 444 6.31 -21.95 8.74
C TYR A 444 6.48 -23.37 8.16
N ASP A 445 7.08 -24.27 8.94
CA ASP A 445 7.12 -25.70 8.61
C ASP A 445 5.74 -26.30 8.81
N GLN A 446 5.10 -26.62 7.68
CA GLN A 446 3.72 -27.12 7.69
C GLN A 446 3.62 -28.54 8.23
N ARG A 447 4.67 -29.35 8.08
CA ARG A 447 4.68 -30.74 8.53
C ARG A 447 4.87 -30.82 10.03
N ALA A 448 5.74 -29.98 10.58
CA ALA A 448 5.97 -29.89 12.01
C ALA A 448 4.95 -28.99 12.73
N GLY A 449 4.23 -28.14 12.00
CA GLY A 449 3.26 -27.20 12.55
C GLY A 449 3.91 -26.13 13.43
N ARG A 450 5.13 -25.71 13.09
CA ARG A 450 5.93 -24.76 13.89
C ARG A 450 6.61 -23.72 13.01
N TRP A 451 7.05 -22.64 13.66
CA TRP A 451 7.89 -21.62 13.04
C TRP A 451 9.36 -21.91 13.27
N ASP A 452 10.16 -21.68 12.25
CA ASP A 452 11.62 -21.71 12.30
C ASP A 452 12.18 -20.34 11.92
N LEU A 453 13.15 -19.83 12.69
CA LEU A 453 13.81 -18.55 12.42
C LEU A 453 14.69 -18.66 11.17
N VAL A 454 14.52 -17.74 10.23
CA VAL A 454 15.32 -17.68 9.01
C VAL A 454 16.41 -16.62 9.17
N LYS A 455 17.66 -17.02 8.89
CA LYS A 455 18.81 -16.11 8.89
C LYS A 455 19.31 -15.93 7.47
N LEU A 456 19.35 -14.68 7.01
CA LEU A 456 20.00 -14.34 5.75
C LEU A 456 21.52 -14.55 5.86
N PRO A 457 22.21 -14.84 4.75
CA PRO A 457 23.65 -15.12 4.75
C PRO A 457 24.54 -14.02 5.37
N LYS A 458 24.06 -12.77 5.40
CA LYS A 458 24.77 -11.62 5.97
C LYS A 458 24.25 -11.31 7.37
N LYS A 459 25.13 -11.35 8.38
CA LYS A 459 24.77 -11.21 9.80
C LYS A 459 24.54 -9.77 10.26
N ASP A 460 25.07 -8.78 9.53
CA ASP A 460 25.11 -7.38 9.98
C ASP A 460 24.02 -6.50 9.34
N ALA A 461 23.03 -7.11 8.67
CA ALA A 461 21.93 -6.37 8.07
C ALA A 461 20.61 -7.12 8.28
N GLU A 462 19.69 -6.46 8.98
CA GLU A 462 18.37 -6.99 9.31
C GLU A 462 17.46 -6.97 8.08
N PRO A 463 16.60 -7.99 7.87
CA PRO A 463 15.59 -7.96 6.81
C PRO A 463 14.53 -6.89 7.11
N VAL A 464 14.24 -6.04 6.14
CA VAL A 464 13.23 -4.96 6.25
C VAL A 464 12.08 -5.14 5.27
N ASP A 465 12.20 -6.07 4.34
CA ASP A 465 11.21 -6.33 3.32
C ASP A 465 11.26 -7.80 2.88
N VAL A 466 10.08 -8.41 2.68
CA VAL A 466 9.95 -9.71 2.02
C VAL A 466 8.77 -9.66 1.05
N ARG A 467 9.00 -10.02 -0.22
CA ARG A 467 7.98 -9.98 -1.27
C ARG A 467 8.29 -10.95 -2.41
N ILE A 468 7.34 -11.14 -3.31
CA ILE A 468 7.52 -11.94 -4.52
C ILE A 468 7.79 -10.99 -5.69
N THR A 469 8.99 -11.09 -6.28
CA THR A 469 9.39 -10.32 -7.46
C THR A 469 9.75 -11.27 -8.58
N ALA A 470 9.13 -11.10 -9.75
CA ALA A 470 9.35 -11.95 -10.93
C ALA A 470 9.26 -13.47 -10.63
N GLY A 471 8.30 -13.87 -9.78
CA GLY A 471 8.06 -15.26 -9.40
C GLY A 471 9.09 -15.87 -8.44
N LYS A 472 9.91 -15.03 -7.78
CA LYS A 472 10.84 -15.47 -6.73
C LYS A 472 10.59 -14.70 -5.46
N ILE A 473 10.74 -15.35 -4.31
CA ILE A 473 10.76 -14.66 -3.03
C ILE A 473 12.08 -13.90 -2.89
N CYS A 474 11.96 -12.59 -2.66
CA CYS A 474 13.06 -11.68 -2.41
C CYS A 474 12.95 -11.15 -0.97
N ALA A 475 14.09 -11.07 -0.29
CA ALA A 475 14.23 -10.36 0.98
C ALA A 475 15.22 -9.20 0.82
N THR A 476 14.80 -7.98 1.14
CA THR A 476 15.66 -6.80 1.14
C THR A 476 16.10 -6.49 2.57
N THR A 477 17.37 -6.14 2.75
CA THR A 477 17.95 -5.80 4.06
C THR A 477 17.99 -4.30 4.32
N SER A 478 18.23 -3.90 5.56
CA SER A 478 18.34 -2.50 6.00
C SER A 478 19.47 -1.70 5.32
N VAL A 479 20.38 -2.37 4.62
CA VAL A 479 21.45 -1.74 3.82
C VAL A 479 21.19 -1.84 2.32
N GLY A 480 20.02 -2.31 1.90
CA GLY A 480 19.62 -2.43 0.49
C GLY A 480 20.15 -3.66 -0.24
N ASP A 481 20.78 -4.62 0.45
CA ASP A 481 21.13 -5.91 -0.18
C ASP A 481 19.85 -6.73 -0.39
N VAL A 482 19.70 -7.33 -1.58
CA VAL A 482 18.58 -8.20 -1.91
C VAL A 482 19.05 -9.65 -1.96
N PHE A 483 18.37 -10.52 -1.25
CA PHE A 483 18.56 -11.96 -1.31
C PHE A 483 17.36 -12.61 -2.00
N THR A 484 17.61 -13.61 -2.84
CA THR A 484 16.56 -14.43 -3.46
C THR A 484 16.56 -15.84 -2.87
N LEU A 485 15.38 -16.37 -2.62
CA LEU A 485 15.18 -17.77 -2.25
C LEU A 485 15.09 -18.64 -3.51
N ASP A 486 15.89 -19.70 -3.56
CA ASP A 486 15.80 -20.69 -4.62
C ASP A 486 14.85 -21.86 -4.28
N GLN A 487 14.63 -22.75 -5.24
CA GLN A 487 13.76 -23.93 -5.07
C GLN A 487 14.28 -24.96 -4.05
N SER A 488 15.55 -24.86 -3.65
CA SER A 488 16.16 -25.70 -2.61
C SER A 488 16.10 -25.03 -1.23
N ASN A 489 15.32 -23.96 -1.08
CA ASN A 489 15.23 -23.12 0.12
C ASN A 489 16.57 -22.51 0.53
N HIS A 490 17.44 -22.21 -0.43
CA HIS A 490 18.71 -21.53 -0.19
C HIS A 490 18.62 -20.04 -0.54
N TRP A 491 19.08 -19.19 0.37
CA TRP A 491 19.17 -17.75 0.16
C TRP A 491 20.52 -17.40 -0.46
N SER A 492 20.49 -16.68 -1.59
CA SER A 492 21.69 -16.15 -2.25
C SER A 492 21.51 -14.66 -2.55
N LEU A 493 22.61 -13.92 -2.56
CA LEU A 493 22.60 -12.50 -2.95
C LEU A 493 22.17 -12.41 -4.41
N ALA A 494 21.21 -11.53 -4.69
CA ALA A 494 20.77 -11.26 -6.04
C ALA A 494 21.94 -10.67 -6.86
N PRO A 495 22.09 -11.11 -8.12
CA PRO A 495 23.24 -10.76 -8.97
C PRO A 495 23.23 -9.30 -9.42
#